data_AF-A0A2J1DZV7-F1
#
_entry.id   AF-A0A2J1DZV7-F1
#
_cell.length_a   1.000
_cell.length_b   1.000
_cell.length_c   1.000
_cell.angle_alpha   90.00
_cell.angle_beta   90.00
_cell.angle_gamma   90.00
#
_symmetry.space_group_name_H-M   'P 1'
#
loop_
_entity.id
_entity.type
_entity.pdbx_description
1 polymer ?
#
loop_
_entity_poly.entity_id
_entity_poly.type
_entity_poly.pdbx_seq_one_letter_code
_entity_poly.pdbx_strand_id
1 'polypeptide(L)'
;MSPTGIEIYKFLPRTNCGECGVPTCLAFAMSLAGGRAELSSCPYVSEETKLKLEEASAPPVRTVSIGTGIYSFKIGGETVMHRHEKRFEHQSGIALLLSDNLTETEQNTKLTAFNSFQYKRVGAILKPDMLALRADSGSSEKYLKLVKLAAEKCQASLMLICANTTVLDESLKICAERKPLLYAATAENSNEMAELANTTARW
;
A
#
# COMPACT_ATOMS: atom_id res chain seq x y z
N MET A 1 -8.04 18.05 -4.71
CA MET A 1 -7.11 19.13 -5.13
C MET A 1 -6.48 19.63 -3.85
N SER A 2 -5.16 19.52 -3.70
CA SER A 2 -4.50 19.98 -2.46
C SER A 2 -4.77 21.48 -2.25
N PRO A 3 -5.03 21.93 -1.02
CA PRO A 3 -5.36 23.32 -0.76
C PRO A 3 -4.19 24.22 -1.15
N THR A 4 -4.49 25.31 -1.81
CA THR A 4 -3.49 26.32 -2.16
C THR A 4 -2.91 26.94 -0.88
N GLY A 5 -1.70 27.49 -0.95
CA GLY A 5 -1.11 28.17 0.21
C GLY A 5 -1.98 29.32 0.74
N ILE A 6 -2.79 29.94 -0.11
CA ILE A 6 -3.76 30.97 0.31
C ILE A 6 -4.92 30.36 1.10
N GLU A 7 -5.43 29.20 0.69
CA GLU A 7 -6.49 28.48 1.42
C GLU A 7 -5.99 27.98 2.77
N ILE A 8 -4.78 27.42 2.82
CA ILE A 8 -4.15 26.99 4.10
C ILE A 8 -3.97 28.19 5.03
N TYR A 9 -3.51 29.33 4.52
CA TYR A 9 -3.31 30.55 5.30
C TYR A 9 -4.58 31.05 5.99
N LYS A 10 -5.77 30.79 5.40
CA LYS A 10 -7.04 31.20 6.02
C LYS A 10 -7.27 30.52 7.37
N PHE A 11 -6.79 29.29 7.53
CA PHE A 11 -6.96 28.48 8.73
C PHE A 11 -5.85 28.64 9.77
N LEU A 12 -4.71 29.26 9.40
CA LEU A 12 -3.60 29.46 10.34
C LEU A 12 -3.89 30.57 11.35
N PRO A 13 -3.20 30.59 12.52
CA PRO A 13 -3.40 31.59 13.57
C PRO A 13 -3.00 33.03 13.21
N ARG A 14 -2.26 33.22 12.09
CA ARG A 14 -1.76 34.52 11.59
C ARG A 14 -0.92 35.32 12.59
N THR A 15 -0.28 34.66 13.55
CA THR A 15 0.57 35.31 14.56
C THR A 15 1.92 35.78 14.00
N ASN A 16 2.40 35.17 12.89
CA ASN A 16 3.73 35.43 12.32
C ASN A 16 4.87 35.33 13.35
N CYS A 17 4.75 34.43 14.32
CA CYS A 17 5.69 34.28 15.44
C CYS A 17 7.08 33.72 15.06
N GLY A 18 7.20 33.05 13.90
CA GLY A 18 8.46 32.45 13.47
C GLY A 18 8.82 31.11 14.12
N GLU A 19 8.04 30.63 15.10
CA GLU A 19 8.34 29.41 15.86
C GLU A 19 8.30 28.12 15.02
N CYS A 20 7.64 28.16 13.85
CA CYS A 20 7.63 27.07 12.88
C CYS A 20 8.85 27.08 11.92
N GLY A 21 9.86 27.91 12.18
CA GLY A 21 11.10 27.99 11.40
C GLY A 21 11.01 28.82 10.11
N VAL A 22 9.89 29.52 9.89
CA VAL A 22 9.69 30.40 8.73
C VAL A 22 9.16 31.77 9.16
N PRO A 23 9.52 32.86 8.45
CA PRO A 23 9.32 34.23 8.93
C PRO A 23 7.85 34.68 9.01
N THR A 24 6.94 34.03 8.28
CA THR A 24 5.51 34.41 8.25
C THR A 24 4.61 33.17 8.17
N CYS A 25 3.38 33.30 8.65
CA CYS A 25 2.36 32.27 8.49
C CYS A 25 2.01 32.01 7.01
N LEU A 26 2.14 33.02 6.15
CA LEU A 26 1.95 32.83 4.70
C LEU A 26 3.07 31.98 4.09
N ALA A 27 4.34 32.23 4.48
CA ALA A 27 5.46 31.39 4.08
C ALA A 27 5.29 29.94 4.58
N PHE A 28 4.79 29.77 5.81
CA PHE A 28 4.45 28.45 6.34
C PHE A 28 3.38 27.75 5.51
N ALA A 29 2.29 28.46 5.16
CA ALA A 29 1.22 27.93 4.33
C ALA A 29 1.71 27.50 2.93
N MET A 30 2.61 28.26 2.31
CA MET A 30 3.22 27.90 1.02
C MET A 30 4.16 26.69 1.14
N SER A 31 4.86 26.53 2.25
CA SER A 31 5.68 25.34 2.53
C SER A 31 4.82 24.10 2.75
N LEU A 32 3.69 24.23 3.46
CA LEU A 32 2.71 23.16 3.63
C LEU A 32 2.10 22.72 2.30
N ALA A 33 1.62 23.67 1.47
CA ALA A 33 1.06 23.36 0.16
C ALA A 33 2.06 22.64 -0.77
N GLY A 34 3.35 22.95 -0.62
CA GLY A 34 4.44 22.29 -1.35
C GLY A 34 4.95 20.98 -0.74
N GLY A 35 4.40 20.52 0.39
CA GLY A 35 4.86 19.32 1.11
C GLY A 35 6.28 19.44 1.70
N ARG A 36 6.73 20.66 1.98
CA ARG A 36 8.08 20.96 2.52
C ARG A 36 8.09 21.20 4.04
N ALA A 37 6.92 21.24 4.67
CA ALA A 37 6.73 21.40 6.09
C ALA A 37 5.57 20.53 6.57
N GLU A 38 5.52 20.23 7.86
CA GLU A 38 4.42 19.52 8.49
C GLU A 38 3.59 20.48 9.35
N LEU A 39 2.28 20.25 9.43
CA LEU A 39 1.38 21.11 10.21
C LEU A 39 1.71 21.07 11.72
N SER A 40 2.26 19.95 12.18
CA SER A 40 2.78 19.72 13.54
C SER A 40 3.87 20.72 13.94
N SER A 41 4.56 21.36 12.99
CA SER A 41 5.61 22.36 13.26
C SER A 41 5.07 23.69 13.80
N CYS A 42 3.76 23.95 13.74
CA CYS A 42 3.17 25.16 14.31
C CYS A 42 2.47 24.83 15.64
N PRO A 43 2.97 25.33 16.79
CA PRO A 43 2.43 24.99 18.11
C PRO A 43 1.05 25.59 18.39
N TYR A 44 0.64 26.59 17.61
CA TYR A 44 -0.60 27.35 17.80
C TYR A 44 -1.77 26.86 16.94
N VAL A 45 -1.61 25.78 16.17
CA VAL A 45 -2.69 25.23 15.35
C VAL A 45 -3.65 24.43 16.21
N SER A 46 -4.93 24.80 16.20
CA SER A 46 -5.98 24.06 16.89
C SER A 46 -6.21 22.68 16.26
N GLU A 47 -6.64 21.71 17.07
CA GLU A 47 -6.99 20.36 16.57
C GLU A 47 -8.09 20.40 15.51
N GLU A 48 -9.05 21.31 15.62
CA GLU A 48 -10.10 21.50 14.60
C GLU A 48 -9.52 21.94 13.24
N THR A 49 -8.54 22.85 13.25
CA THR A 49 -7.85 23.28 12.04
C THR A 49 -7.01 22.15 11.44
N LYS A 50 -6.39 21.31 12.28
CA LYS A 50 -5.64 20.14 11.81
C LYS A 50 -6.54 19.20 11.02
N LEU A 51 -7.69 18.83 11.58
CA LEU A 51 -8.64 17.93 10.91
C LEU A 51 -9.11 18.49 9.56
N LYS A 52 -9.49 19.77 9.50
CA LYS A 52 -9.94 20.40 8.23
C LYS A 52 -8.84 20.44 7.18
N LEU A 53 -7.60 20.71 7.58
CA LEU A 53 -6.46 20.74 6.66
C LEU A 53 -6.03 19.33 6.22
N GLU A 54 -6.11 18.34 7.11
CA GLU A 54 -5.85 16.93 6.78
C GLU A 54 -6.88 16.39 5.79
N GLU A 55 -8.16 16.66 6.00
CA GLU A 55 -9.23 16.31 5.06
C GLU A 55 -9.03 16.97 3.69
N ALA A 56 -8.72 18.28 3.68
CA ALA A 56 -8.50 19.01 2.43
C ALA A 56 -7.23 18.55 1.68
N SER A 57 -6.21 18.15 2.43
CA SER A 57 -4.90 17.74 1.88
C SER A 57 -4.81 16.25 1.57
N ALA A 58 -5.80 15.45 1.96
CA ALA A 58 -5.83 14.04 1.68
C ALA A 58 -5.68 13.80 0.17
N PRO A 59 -4.76 12.92 -0.26
CA PRO A 59 -4.58 12.65 -1.68
C PRO A 59 -5.87 12.08 -2.27
N PRO A 60 -6.24 12.46 -3.51
CA PRO A 60 -7.46 11.97 -4.16
C PRO A 60 -7.54 10.44 -4.22
N VAL A 61 -6.38 9.79 -4.32
CA VAL A 61 -6.22 8.34 -4.26
C VAL A 61 -5.64 7.97 -2.90
N ARG A 62 -6.36 7.18 -2.11
CA ARG A 62 -5.86 6.68 -0.83
C ARG A 62 -4.61 5.82 -1.04
N THR A 63 -3.57 6.05 -0.24
CA THR A 63 -2.38 5.21 -0.23
C THR A 63 -2.65 3.92 0.55
N VAL A 64 -2.30 2.79 -0.04
CA VAL A 64 -2.37 1.46 0.59
C VAL A 64 -0.96 0.87 0.59
N SER A 65 -0.50 0.44 1.76
CA SER A 65 0.73 -0.36 1.85
C SER A 65 0.35 -1.82 1.65
N ILE A 66 1.20 -2.64 1.03
CA ILE A 66 1.00 -4.09 0.90
C ILE A 66 2.27 -4.78 1.36
N GLY A 67 2.13 -5.87 2.13
CA GLY A 67 3.28 -6.61 2.61
C GLY A 67 3.86 -6.10 3.93
N THR A 68 4.89 -6.80 4.41
CA THR A 68 5.78 -6.37 5.49
C THR A 68 7.25 -6.58 5.09
N GLY A 69 8.17 -5.89 5.76
CA GLY A 69 9.61 -6.04 5.51
C GLY A 69 10.08 -5.53 4.14
N ILE A 70 11.12 -6.16 3.60
CA ILE A 70 11.85 -5.71 2.38
C ILE A 70 11.06 -5.85 1.07
N TYR A 71 9.96 -6.59 1.09
CA TYR A 71 9.03 -6.73 -0.03
C TYR A 71 7.75 -5.93 0.17
N SER A 72 7.65 -5.14 1.24
CA SER A 72 6.55 -4.19 1.38
C SER A 72 6.70 -3.05 0.37
N PHE A 73 5.58 -2.65 -0.21
CA PHE A 73 5.52 -1.52 -1.13
C PHE A 73 4.20 -0.77 -0.93
N LYS A 74 4.14 0.46 -1.42
CA LYS A 74 2.96 1.32 -1.35
C LYS A 74 2.41 1.54 -2.75
N ILE A 75 1.10 1.62 -2.86
CA ILE A 75 0.38 1.99 -4.08
C ILE A 75 -0.66 3.07 -3.75
N GLY A 76 -1.11 3.81 -4.77
CA GLY A 76 -2.02 4.94 -4.58
C GLY A 76 -1.28 6.21 -4.15
N GLY A 77 -1.99 7.17 -3.55
CA GLY A 77 -1.40 8.45 -3.18
C GLY A 77 -1.09 9.38 -4.36
N GLU A 78 -1.49 9.01 -5.57
CA GLU A 78 -1.20 9.77 -6.78
C GLU A 78 -2.03 11.06 -6.84
N THR A 79 -1.40 12.15 -7.28
CA THR A 79 -2.01 13.49 -7.32
C THR A 79 -2.07 14.11 -8.71
N VAL A 80 -1.49 13.47 -9.72
CA VAL A 80 -1.36 14.02 -11.09
C VAL A 80 -1.72 12.99 -12.14
N MET A 81 -2.21 13.46 -13.29
CA MET A 81 -2.48 12.60 -14.46
C MET A 81 -1.22 12.47 -15.33
N HIS A 82 -0.41 13.52 -15.39
CA HIS A 82 0.79 13.55 -16.20
C HIS A 82 2.04 13.78 -15.35
N ARG A 83 3.07 12.96 -15.59
CA ARG A 83 4.33 13.02 -14.83
C ARG A 83 5.09 14.34 -14.91
N HIS A 84 4.81 15.20 -15.89
CA HIS A 84 5.49 16.49 -16.06
C HIS A 84 4.84 17.61 -15.25
N GLU A 85 3.61 17.42 -14.77
CA GLU A 85 2.95 18.36 -13.86
C GLU A 85 3.60 18.33 -12.47
N LYS A 86 4.04 17.14 -12.05
CA LYS A 86 4.79 16.91 -10.80
C LYS A 86 5.64 15.64 -10.88
N ARG A 87 5.19 14.55 -10.27
CA ARG A 87 5.79 13.22 -10.28
C ARG A 87 4.73 12.19 -9.94
N PHE A 88 4.96 10.94 -10.36
CA PHE A 88 4.24 9.81 -9.79
C PHE A 88 4.89 9.43 -8.46
N GLU A 89 4.09 9.24 -7.42
CA GLU A 89 4.58 9.10 -6.04
C GLU A 89 5.06 7.67 -5.76
N HIS A 90 4.38 6.64 -6.29
CA HIS A 90 4.74 5.25 -6.05
C HIS A 90 4.91 4.44 -7.34
N GLN A 91 5.90 3.54 -7.37
CA GLN A 91 6.08 2.61 -8.48
C GLN A 91 4.97 1.54 -8.48
N SER A 92 4.57 1.09 -9.66
CA SER A 92 3.61 0.00 -9.81
C SER A 92 4.18 -1.30 -9.24
N GLY A 93 3.44 -1.95 -8.34
CA GLY A 93 3.81 -3.27 -7.85
C GLY A 93 3.71 -4.33 -8.95
N ILE A 94 4.76 -5.14 -9.09
CA ILE A 94 4.79 -6.24 -10.07
C ILE A 94 4.64 -7.57 -9.34
N ALA A 95 3.61 -8.32 -9.72
CA ALA A 95 3.33 -9.64 -9.15
C ALA A 95 3.55 -10.77 -10.16
N LEU A 96 4.14 -11.88 -9.70
CA LEU A 96 4.18 -13.13 -10.47
C LEU A 96 2.99 -14.01 -10.08
N LEU A 97 2.21 -14.43 -11.07
CA LEU A 97 1.08 -15.33 -10.88
C LEU A 97 1.54 -16.80 -10.75
N LEU A 98 1.08 -17.46 -9.68
CA LEU A 98 1.22 -18.90 -9.44
C LEU A 98 -0.16 -19.51 -9.23
N SER A 99 -0.42 -20.60 -9.96
CA SER A 99 -1.66 -21.36 -9.88
C SER A 99 -1.43 -22.65 -9.11
N ASP A 100 -2.40 -23.05 -8.28
CA ASP A 100 -2.43 -24.32 -7.57
C ASP A 100 -2.69 -25.53 -8.46
N ASN A 101 -3.07 -25.31 -9.72
CA ASN A 101 -3.25 -26.36 -10.72
C ASN A 101 -1.91 -26.80 -11.36
N LEU A 102 -0.85 -26.00 -11.19
CA LEU A 102 0.50 -26.39 -11.60
C LEU A 102 1.02 -27.53 -10.74
N THR A 103 1.90 -28.35 -11.31
CA THR A 103 2.61 -29.39 -10.56
C THR A 103 3.58 -28.78 -9.55
N GLU A 104 3.89 -29.50 -8.48
CA GLU A 104 4.79 -29.01 -7.43
C GLU A 104 6.21 -28.69 -7.98
N THR A 105 6.66 -29.42 -8.99
CA THR A 105 7.94 -29.18 -9.67
C THR A 105 7.94 -27.84 -10.42
N GLU A 106 6.86 -27.54 -11.14
CA GLU A 106 6.68 -26.25 -11.84
C GLU A 106 6.55 -25.08 -10.86
N GLN A 107 5.79 -25.26 -9.77
CA GLN A 107 5.65 -24.26 -8.72
C GLN A 107 7.02 -23.91 -8.11
N ASN A 108 7.81 -24.92 -7.76
CA ASN A 108 9.15 -24.74 -7.22
C ASN A 108 10.11 -24.07 -8.21
N THR A 109 10.02 -24.43 -9.49
CA THR A 109 10.83 -23.82 -10.55
C THR A 109 10.53 -22.33 -10.66
N LYS A 110 9.24 -21.93 -10.67
CA LYS A 110 8.84 -20.53 -10.73
C LYS A 110 9.20 -19.76 -9.46
N LEU A 111 9.08 -20.35 -8.28
CA LEU A 111 9.50 -19.73 -7.02
C LEU A 111 11.02 -19.49 -6.98
N THR A 112 11.81 -20.45 -7.47
CA THR A 112 13.26 -20.31 -7.58
C THR A 112 13.63 -19.19 -8.56
N ALA A 113 12.96 -19.16 -9.73
CA ALA A 113 13.13 -18.09 -10.69
C ALA A 113 12.80 -16.73 -10.08
N PHE A 114 11.67 -16.60 -9.37
CA PHE A 114 11.26 -15.37 -8.68
C PHE A 114 12.34 -14.85 -7.73
N ASN A 115 12.89 -15.73 -6.87
CA ASN A 115 13.93 -15.35 -5.91
C ASN A 115 15.21 -14.85 -6.61
N SER A 116 15.56 -15.44 -7.76
CA SER A 116 16.71 -15.03 -8.56
C SER A 116 16.45 -13.82 -9.46
N PHE A 117 15.19 -13.44 -9.69
CA PHE A 117 14.80 -12.40 -10.64
C PHE A 117 15.03 -11.00 -10.07
N GLN A 118 16.29 -10.68 -9.79
CA GLN A 118 16.72 -9.39 -9.27
C GLN A 118 17.94 -8.91 -10.03
N TYR A 119 17.94 -7.67 -10.50
CA TYR A 119 19.07 -7.10 -11.21
C TYR A 119 19.37 -5.67 -10.76
N LYS A 120 20.65 -5.36 -10.66
CA LYS A 120 21.12 -4.03 -10.28
C LYS A 120 21.20 -3.14 -11.51
N ARG A 121 20.47 -2.03 -11.51
CA ARG A 121 20.49 -1.03 -12.58
C ARG A 121 20.71 0.35 -11.97
N VAL A 122 21.85 0.97 -12.28
CA VAL A 122 22.20 2.34 -11.84
C VAL A 122 22.03 2.51 -10.32
N GLY A 123 22.53 1.55 -9.54
CA GLY A 123 22.45 1.60 -8.07
C GLY A 123 21.13 1.11 -7.45
N ALA A 124 20.06 0.96 -8.23
CA ALA A 124 18.79 0.40 -7.76
C ALA A 124 18.72 -1.11 -7.99
N ILE A 125 18.08 -1.85 -7.07
CA ILE A 125 17.76 -3.27 -7.24
C ILE A 125 16.34 -3.35 -7.80
N LEU A 126 16.22 -3.86 -9.03
CA LEU A 126 14.94 -4.12 -9.67
C LEU A 126 14.57 -5.58 -9.40
N LYS A 127 13.42 -5.78 -8.76
CA LYS A 127 12.89 -7.09 -8.35
C LYS A 127 11.36 -7.07 -8.43
N PRO A 128 10.70 -8.23 -8.57
CA PRO A 128 9.26 -8.32 -8.40
C PRO A 128 8.90 -8.17 -6.93
N ASP A 129 7.74 -7.59 -6.65
CA ASP A 129 7.32 -7.22 -5.31
C ASP A 129 6.49 -8.31 -4.63
N MET A 130 5.74 -9.07 -5.43
CA MET A 130 4.65 -9.89 -4.94
C MET A 130 4.48 -11.23 -5.68
N LEU A 131 3.96 -12.23 -4.97
CA LEU A 131 3.40 -13.44 -5.55
C LEU A 131 1.88 -13.41 -5.49
N ALA A 132 1.23 -13.59 -6.64
CA ALA A 132 -0.21 -13.73 -6.73
C ALA A 132 -0.56 -15.23 -6.80
N LEU A 133 -1.18 -15.75 -5.73
CA LEU A 133 -1.49 -17.17 -5.58
C LEU A 133 -2.96 -17.41 -5.93
N ARG A 134 -3.22 -18.14 -7.01
CA ARG A 134 -4.56 -18.38 -7.54
C ARG A 134 -5.06 -19.80 -7.33
N ALA A 135 -6.27 -19.91 -6.80
CA ALA A 135 -7.01 -21.15 -6.65
C ALA A 135 -7.78 -21.49 -7.95
N ASP A 136 -7.11 -22.16 -8.89
CA ASP A 136 -7.73 -22.66 -10.14
C ASP A 136 -8.22 -24.11 -10.01
N SER A 137 -7.63 -24.90 -9.11
CA SER A 137 -7.90 -26.34 -9.00
C SER A 137 -9.26 -26.67 -8.38
N GLY A 138 -9.89 -25.71 -7.69
CA GLY A 138 -11.11 -25.91 -6.89
C GLY A 138 -10.89 -26.69 -5.59
N SER A 139 -9.67 -27.14 -5.29
CA SER A 139 -9.34 -27.90 -4.09
C SER A 139 -8.72 -27.00 -3.01
N SER A 140 -9.38 -26.92 -1.85
CA SER A 140 -8.86 -26.18 -0.68
C SER A 140 -7.47 -26.67 -0.26
N GLU A 141 -7.26 -27.99 -0.23
CA GLU A 141 -5.99 -28.59 0.18
C GLU A 141 -4.82 -28.21 -0.73
N LYS A 142 -5.04 -28.23 -2.06
CA LYS A 142 -3.99 -27.86 -3.03
C LYS A 142 -3.61 -26.39 -2.89
N TYR A 143 -4.60 -25.53 -2.71
CA TYR A 143 -4.37 -24.11 -2.52
C TYR A 143 -3.60 -23.80 -1.24
N LEU A 144 -4.01 -24.39 -0.11
CA LEU A 144 -3.30 -24.22 1.17
C LEU A 144 -1.86 -24.72 1.11
N LYS A 145 -1.60 -25.83 0.39
CA LYS A 145 -0.24 -26.31 0.14
C LYS A 145 0.58 -25.30 -0.65
N LEU A 146 0.02 -24.69 -1.69
CA LEU A 146 0.69 -23.62 -2.45
C LEU A 146 1.00 -22.41 -1.57
N VAL A 147 0.05 -21.97 -0.73
CA VAL A 147 0.24 -20.84 0.19
C VAL A 147 1.36 -21.11 1.19
N LYS A 148 1.39 -22.31 1.80
CA LYS A 148 2.49 -22.73 2.69
C LYS A 148 3.83 -22.75 1.97
N LEU A 149 3.88 -23.36 0.79
CA LEU A 149 5.09 -23.43 -0.01
C LEU A 149 5.65 -22.04 -0.35
N ALA A 150 4.79 -21.12 -0.77
CA ALA A 150 5.17 -19.74 -1.08
C ALA A 150 5.62 -18.97 0.17
N ALA A 151 4.96 -19.18 1.31
CA ALA A 151 5.36 -18.58 2.58
C ALA A 151 6.73 -19.09 3.05
N GLU A 152 7.03 -20.38 2.91
CA GLU A 152 8.31 -20.94 3.36
C GLU A 152 9.47 -20.59 2.43
N LYS A 153 9.25 -20.62 1.10
CA LYS A 153 10.35 -20.51 0.11
C LYS A 153 10.63 -19.09 -0.38
N CYS A 154 9.77 -18.13 -0.06
CA CYS A 154 9.91 -16.76 -0.55
C CYS A 154 9.53 -15.76 0.54
N GLN A 155 10.13 -14.57 0.53
CA GLN A 155 9.79 -13.45 1.42
C GLN A 155 8.90 -12.39 0.75
N ALA A 156 8.44 -12.65 -0.49
CA ALA A 156 7.59 -11.73 -1.22
C ALA A 156 6.30 -11.39 -0.47
N SER A 157 5.76 -10.20 -0.77
CA SER A 157 4.37 -9.89 -0.46
C SER A 157 3.46 -10.89 -1.16
N LEU A 158 2.34 -11.23 -0.56
CA LEU A 158 1.42 -12.22 -1.11
C LEU A 158 0.10 -11.57 -1.50
N MET A 159 -0.50 -12.04 -2.59
CA MET A 159 -1.89 -11.78 -2.95
C MET A 159 -2.61 -13.12 -3.04
N LEU A 160 -3.70 -13.25 -2.29
CA LEU A 160 -4.51 -14.46 -2.23
C LEU A 160 -5.71 -14.29 -3.16
N ILE A 161 -5.68 -14.97 -4.31
CA ILE A 161 -6.75 -15.00 -5.31
C ILE A 161 -7.57 -16.27 -5.10
N CYS A 162 -8.71 -16.15 -4.41
CA CYS A 162 -9.62 -17.26 -4.17
C CYS A 162 -11.05 -16.73 -3.98
N ALA A 163 -12.05 -17.40 -4.55
CA ALA A 163 -13.45 -17.01 -4.42
C ALA A 163 -14.09 -17.46 -3.11
N ASN A 164 -13.55 -18.52 -2.50
CA ASN A 164 -14.12 -19.12 -1.29
C ASN A 164 -13.54 -18.47 -0.03
N THR A 165 -14.40 -17.80 0.75
CA THR A 165 -14.03 -17.06 1.96
C THR A 165 -13.49 -17.95 3.07
N THR A 166 -13.94 -19.21 3.18
CA THR A 166 -13.44 -20.15 4.19
C THR A 166 -12.01 -20.58 3.90
N VAL A 167 -11.70 -20.86 2.63
CA VAL A 167 -10.34 -21.22 2.19
C VAL A 167 -9.40 -20.03 2.33
N LEU A 168 -9.88 -18.81 2.10
CA LEU A 168 -9.13 -17.58 2.34
C LEU A 168 -8.79 -17.39 3.82
N ASP A 169 -9.72 -17.61 4.74
CA ASP A 169 -9.48 -17.52 6.18
C ASP A 169 -8.41 -18.52 6.65
N GLU A 170 -8.49 -19.77 6.16
CA GLU A 170 -7.47 -20.79 6.44
C GLU A 170 -6.10 -20.41 5.86
N SER A 171 -6.08 -19.81 4.67
CA SER A 171 -4.86 -19.33 4.01
C SER A 171 -4.24 -18.17 4.78
N LEU A 172 -5.06 -17.29 5.33
CA LEU A 172 -4.63 -16.16 6.15
C LEU A 172 -3.95 -16.59 7.43
N LYS A 173 -4.43 -17.65 8.09
CA LYS A 173 -3.77 -18.19 9.30
C LYS A 173 -2.32 -18.61 9.05
N ILE A 174 -1.96 -18.92 7.81
CA ILE A 174 -0.60 -19.30 7.40
C ILE A 174 0.29 -18.07 7.19
N CYS A 175 -0.24 -16.97 6.66
CA CYS A 175 0.58 -15.84 6.17
C CYS A 175 0.13 -14.45 6.67
N ALA A 176 -0.69 -14.36 7.71
CA ALA A 176 -1.21 -13.14 8.30
C ALA A 176 -0.13 -12.09 8.60
N GLU A 177 1.02 -12.51 9.13
CA GLU A 177 2.14 -11.63 9.47
C GLU A 177 2.69 -10.85 8.28
N ARG A 178 2.46 -11.33 7.06
CA ARG A 178 2.88 -10.67 5.82
C ARG A 178 1.91 -9.63 5.31
N LYS A 179 0.75 -9.44 5.96
CA LYS A 179 -0.33 -8.57 5.48
C LYS A 179 -0.60 -8.79 3.98
N PRO A 180 -1.10 -9.97 3.60
CA PRO A 180 -1.34 -10.28 2.19
C PRO A 180 -2.52 -9.49 1.63
N LEU A 181 -2.48 -9.18 0.34
CA LEU A 181 -3.64 -8.60 -0.36
C LEU A 181 -4.69 -9.68 -0.61
N LEU A 182 -5.94 -9.38 -0.28
CA LEU A 182 -7.07 -10.29 -0.50
C LEU A 182 -7.75 -9.97 -1.82
N TYR A 183 -7.92 -10.98 -2.67
CA TYR A 183 -8.54 -10.86 -3.98
C TYR A 183 -9.64 -11.92 -4.15
N ALA A 184 -10.92 -11.54 -4.31
CA ALA A 184 -11.45 -10.18 -4.28
C ALA A 184 -12.86 -10.14 -3.68
N ALA A 185 -13.18 -8.98 -3.10
CA ALA A 185 -14.55 -8.64 -2.74
C ALA A 185 -15.38 -8.43 -4.01
N THR A 186 -16.41 -9.25 -4.18
CA THR A 186 -17.44 -9.14 -5.21
C THR A 186 -18.71 -8.55 -4.59
N ALA A 187 -19.72 -8.26 -5.41
CA ALA A 187 -21.01 -7.77 -4.91
C ALA A 187 -21.68 -8.76 -3.94
N GLU A 188 -21.37 -10.06 -4.05
CA GLU A 188 -22.01 -11.14 -3.29
C GLU A 188 -21.31 -11.43 -1.95
N ASN A 189 -19.99 -11.22 -1.86
CA ASN A 189 -19.19 -11.59 -0.68
C ASN A 189 -18.46 -10.41 0.00
N SER A 190 -18.79 -9.16 -0.36
CA SER A 190 -18.08 -7.96 0.11
C SER A 190 -18.07 -7.81 1.63
N ASN A 191 -19.18 -8.11 2.31
CA ASN A 191 -19.29 -8.03 3.77
C ASN A 191 -18.36 -9.04 4.45
N GLU A 192 -18.41 -10.31 4.03
CA GLU A 192 -17.55 -11.37 4.57
C GLU A 192 -16.07 -11.04 4.33
N MET A 193 -15.73 -10.56 3.13
CA MET A 193 -14.37 -10.17 2.79
C MET A 193 -13.87 -8.97 3.61
N ALA A 194 -14.75 -8.01 3.92
CA ALA A 194 -14.41 -6.85 4.75
C ALA A 194 -14.17 -7.26 6.22
N GLU A 195 -15.00 -8.15 6.77
CA GLU A 195 -14.81 -8.70 8.13
C GLU A 195 -13.49 -9.47 8.24
N LEU A 196 -13.20 -10.30 7.23
CA LEU A 196 -11.98 -11.08 7.15
C LEU A 196 -10.74 -10.18 7.01
N ALA A 197 -10.81 -9.13 6.20
CA ALA A 197 -9.75 -8.13 6.12
C ALA A 197 -9.51 -7.39 7.46
N ASN A 198 -10.58 -6.97 8.14
CA ASN A 198 -10.50 -6.25 9.41
C ASN A 198 -9.89 -7.10 10.54
N THR A 199 -10.16 -8.39 10.54
CA THR A 199 -9.71 -9.31 11.60
C THR A 199 -8.21 -9.56 11.53
N THR A 200 -7.65 -9.69 10.33
CA THR A 200 -6.29 -10.17 10.14
C THR A 200 -5.30 -9.09 9.70
N ALA A 201 -5.78 -8.02 9.06
CA ALA A 201 -4.96 -6.95 8.55
C ALA A 201 -5.62 -5.59 8.79
N ARG A 202 -5.29 -4.95 9.92
CA ARG A 202 -5.47 -3.49 10.03
C ARG A 202 -4.54 -2.82 9.00
N TRP A 203 -5.16 -2.38 7.89
CA TRP A 203 -4.58 -1.56 6.84
C TRP A 203 -4.71 -0.07 7.14
#